data_AF-A0A8I2G1G0-F1
#
_entry.id   AF-A0A8I2G1G0-F1
#
_cell.length_a   1.000
_cell.length_b   1.000
_cell.length_c   1.000
_cell.angle_alpha   90.00
_cell.angle_beta   90.00
_cell.angle_gamma   90.00
#
_symmetry.space_group_name_H-M   'P 1'
#
loop_
_entity.id
_entity.type
_entity.pdbx_description
1 polymer ?
#
loop_
_entity_poly.entity_id
_entity_poly.type
_entity_poly.pdbx_seq_one_letter_code
_entity_poly.pdbx_strand_id
1 'polypeptide(L)' 'KVLNFIEVSGNRLPDPAVLFLILLIAVWFLSWPLSYVDFNAFHPVNGDPILVKNQVTGAGLAHFFS' A
#
# COMPACT_ATOMS: atom_id res chain seq x y z
N LYS A 1 -24.35 -7.52 21.86
CA LYS A 1 -23.29 -6.47 21.96
C LYS A 1 -22.18 -6.68 20.93
N VAL A 2 -21.52 -7.85 20.90
CA VAL A 2 -20.51 -8.17 19.86
C VAL A 2 -21.09 -8.12 18.44
N LEU A 3 -22.31 -8.66 18.23
CA LEU A 3 -22.96 -8.67 16.91
C LEU A 3 -23.26 -7.24 16.39
N ASN A 4 -23.81 -6.35 17.23
CA ASN A 4 -23.99 -4.93 16.85
C ASN A 4 -22.67 -4.25 16.49
N PHE A 5 -21.57 -4.58 17.16
CA PHE A 5 -20.27 -3.99 16.83
C PHE A 5 -19.79 -4.45 15.45
N ILE A 6 -19.98 -5.72 15.10
CA ILE A 6 -19.64 -6.28 13.79
C ILE A 6 -20.51 -5.67 12.69
N GLU A 7 -21.82 -5.56 12.92
CA GLU A 7 -22.78 -4.96 11.98
C GLU A 7 -22.44 -3.48 11.68
N VAL A 8 -22.22 -2.68 12.73
CA VAL A 8 -21.88 -1.26 12.58
C VAL A 8 -20.51 -1.07 11.93
N SER A 9 -19.53 -1.92 12.26
CA SER A 9 -18.20 -1.85 11.65
C SER A 9 -18.21 -2.29 10.18
N GLY A 10 -18.99 -3.32 9.85
CA GLY A 10 -19.11 -3.84 8.48
C GLY A 10 -19.76 -2.84 7.53
N ASN A 11 -20.81 -2.13 7.99
CA ASN A 11 -21.51 -1.15 7.17
C ASN A 11 -20.79 0.21 7.04
N ARG A 12 -19.68 0.41 7.75
CA ARG A 12 -18.84 1.62 7.66
C ARG A 12 -17.79 1.55 6.56
N LEU A 13 -17.53 0.37 6.02
CA LEU A 13 -16.61 0.24 4.88
C LEU A 13 -17.24 0.96 3.68
N PRO A 14 -16.50 1.85 3.01
CA PRO A 14 -16.98 2.46 1.77
C PRO A 14 -17.18 1.39 0.70
N ASP A 15 -17.86 1.73 -0.39
CA ASP A 15 -18.00 0.80 -1.51
C ASP A 15 -16.61 0.30 -1.99
N PRO A 16 -16.54 -0.89 -2.62
CA PRO A 16 -15.27 -1.49 -2.98
C PRO A 16 -14.36 -0.59 -3.83
N ALA A 17 -14.90 0.23 -4.74
CA ALA A 17 -14.09 1.06 -5.62
C ALA A 17 -13.41 2.21 -4.85
N VAL A 18 -14.14 2.86 -3.94
CA VAL A 18 -13.58 3.89 -3.06
C VAL A 18 -12.53 3.29 -2.12
N LEU A 19 -12.73 2.07 -1.64
CA LEU A 19 -11.73 1.37 -0.83
C LEU A 19 -10.41 1.18 -1.60
N PHE A 20 -10.47 0.72 -2.86
CA PHE A 20 -9.27 0.60 -3.69
C PHE A 20 -8.57 1.94 -3.92
N LEU A 21 -9.34 3.01 -4.15
CA LEU A 21 -8.76 4.35 -4.33
C LEU A 21 -8.04 4.83 -3.06
N ILE A 22 -8.65 4.64 -1.88
CA ILE A 22 -8.03 5.00 -0.60
C ILE A 22 -6.74 4.20 -0.40
N LEU A 23 -6.77 2.89 -0.64
CA LEU A 23 -5.59 2.03 -0.49
C LEU A 23 -4.48 2.39 -1.49
N LEU A 24 -4.83 2.72 -2.73
CA LEU A 24 -3.88 3.18 -3.74
C LEU A 24 -3.13 4.44 -3.27
N ILE A 25 -3.90 5.45 -2.84
CA ILE A 25 -3.35 6.70 -2.33
C ILE A 25 -2.49 6.45 -1.09
N ALA A 26 -2.95 5.58 -0.18
CA ALA A 26 -2.19 5.19 1.00
C ALA A 26 -0.85 4.54 0.61
N VAL A 27 -0.84 3.58 -0.33
CA VAL A 27 0.38 2.92 -0.81
C VAL A 27 1.35 3.92 -1.44
N TRP A 28 0.88 4.88 -2.24
CA TRP A 28 1.73 5.94 -2.78
C TRP A 28 2.43 6.72 -1.67
N PHE A 29 1.66 7.26 -0.72
CA PHE A 29 2.23 8.09 0.34
C PHE A 29 3.07 7.30 1.34
N LEU A 30 2.75 6.02 1.61
CA LEU A 30 3.57 5.16 2.46
C LEU A 30 4.87 4.77 1.76
N SER A 31 4.85 4.54 0.45
CA SER A 31 6.06 4.14 -0.31
C SER A 31 7.19 5.16 -0.22
N TRP A 32 6.85 6.45 -0.05
CA TRP A 32 7.85 7.50 0.05
C TRP A 32 8.71 7.43 1.32
N PRO A 33 8.19 7.55 2.55
CA PRO A 33 9.02 7.44 3.74
C PRO A 33 9.61 6.03 3.91
N LEU A 34 8.86 4.99 3.53
CA LEU A 34 9.36 3.60 3.63
C LEU A 34 10.51 3.32 2.66
N SER A 35 10.65 4.07 1.55
CA SER A 35 11.79 3.91 0.64
C SER A 35 13.15 4.32 1.25
N TYR A 36 13.14 5.06 2.36
CA TYR A 36 14.36 5.41 3.11
C TYR A 36 14.73 4.39 4.19
N VAL A 37 13.85 3.42 4.45
CA VAL A 37 14.05 2.41 5.49
C VAL A 37 14.69 1.17 4.86
N ASP A 38 15.75 0.65 5.48
CA ASP A 38 16.32 -0.65 5.15
C ASP A 38 15.65 -1.75 5.98
N PHE A 39 14.93 -2.64 5.30
CA PHE A 39 14.22 -3.75 5.93
C PHE A 39 15.08 -5.00 6.10
N ASN A 40 16.32 -5.01 5.59
CA ASN A 40 17.20 -6.19 5.59
C ASN A 40 16.48 -7.46 5.09
N ALA A 41 15.58 -7.29 4.11
CA ALA A 41 14.77 -8.34 3.53
C ALA A 41 15.37 -8.80 2.20
N PHE A 42 15.50 -10.12 2.02
CA PHE A 42 16.12 -10.73 0.84
C PHE A 42 15.15 -11.71 0.18
N HIS A 43 15.17 -11.75 -1.15
CA HIS A 43 14.33 -12.63 -1.91
C HIS A 43 14.83 -14.09 -1.79
N PRO A 44 13.97 -15.05 -1.39
CA PRO A 44 14.41 -16.38 -0.95
C PRO A 44 14.95 -17.27 -2.07
N VAL A 45 14.72 -16.91 -3.34
CA VAL A 45 15.10 -17.74 -4.50
C VAL A 45 16.43 -17.29 -5.11
N ASN A 46 16.66 -15.98 -5.21
CA ASN A 46 17.81 -15.42 -5.92
C ASN A 46 18.75 -14.59 -5.02
N GLY A 47 18.37 -14.31 -3.77
CA GLY A 47 19.18 -13.59 -2.81
C GLY A 47 19.22 -12.07 -2.98
N ASP A 48 18.44 -11.51 -3.92
CA ASP A 48 18.44 -10.06 -4.15
C ASP A 48 17.77 -9.31 -2.97
N PRO A 49 18.22 -8.09 -2.65
CA PRO A 49 17.56 -7.27 -1.64
C PRO A 49 16.17 -6.84 -2.11
N ILE A 50 15.19 -6.91 -1.21
CA ILE A 50 13.82 -6.42 -1.44
C ILE A 50 13.77 -4.95 -1.05
N LEU A 51 13.58 -4.08 -2.03
CA LEU A 51 13.59 -2.64 -1.86
C LEU A 51 12.18 -2.04 -2.04
N VAL A 52 11.80 -1.11 -1.16
CA VAL A 52 10.58 -0.31 -1.34
C VAL A 52 10.84 0.79 -2.37
N LYS A 53 10.09 0.78 -3.47
CA LYS A 53 10.19 1.79 -4.54
C LYS A 53 9.24 2.95 -4.26
N ASN A 54 9.78 4.17 -4.18
CA ASN A 54 8.97 5.39 -4.03
C ASN A 54 8.16 5.68 -5.30
N GLN A 55 6.84 5.53 -5.21
CA GLN A 55 5.93 5.71 -6.34
C GLN A 55 5.56 7.17 -6.64
N VAL A 56 5.89 8.10 -5.73
CA VAL A 56 5.61 9.54 -5.89
C VAL A 56 6.70 10.25 -6.71
N THR A 57 7.76 9.53 -7.09
CA THR A 57 8.82 10.07 -7.98
C THR A 57 8.32 10.22 -9.42
N GLY A 58 8.96 11.09 -10.22
CA GLY A 58 8.61 11.23 -11.64
C GLY A 58 8.70 9.91 -12.42
N ALA A 59 9.71 9.08 -12.13
CA ALA A 59 9.83 7.74 -12.71
C ALA A 59 8.73 6.78 -12.21
N GLY A 60 8.37 6.84 -10.93
CA GLY A 60 7.28 6.04 -10.35
C GLY A 60 5.92 6.36 -10.97
N LEU A 61 5.62 7.65 -11.14
CA LEU A 61 4.40 8.10 -11.81
C LEU A 61 4.40 7.71 -13.29
N ALA A 62 5.52 7.92 -14.00
CA ALA A 62 5.63 7.52 -15.40
C ALA A 62 5.38 6.01 -15.59
N HIS A 63 5.95 5.17 -14.72
CA HIS A 63 5.73 3.72 -14.74
C HIS A 63 4.27 3.34 -14.43
N PHE A 64 3.55 4.12 -13.62
CA PHE A 64 2.14 3.84 -13.32
C PHE A 64 1.21 4.16 -14.51
N PHE A 65 1.52 5.20 -15.28
CA PHE A 65 0.68 5.68 -16.39
C PHE A 65 1.07 5.13 -17.77
N SER A 66 2.21 4.45 -17.90
CA SER A 66 2.66 3.77 -19.13
C SER A 66 2.07 2.39 -19.27
#